data_AF-A0A6J1IJN2-F1
#
_entry.id   AF-A0A6J1IJN2-F1
#
_cell.length_a   1.000
_cell.length_b   1.000
_cell.length_c   1.000
_cell.angle_alpha   90.00
_cell.angle_beta   90.00
_cell.angle_gamma   90.00
#
_symmetry.space_group_name_H-M   'P 1'
#
loop_
_entity.id
_entity.type
_entity.pdbx_description
1 polymer ?
#
loop_
_entity_poly.entity_id
_entity_poly.type
_entity_poly.pdbx_seq_one_letter_code
_entity_poly.pdbx_strand_id
1 'polypeptide(L)'
;MASSSFLAVFRIVLLVLFFNGMVPMHAASQDDILSTICKKTRNPSFCFNVLKSAGTTDLKRLATFTLNLAHDKVAQTRALAQSLASKASDPKLKERYATCVEQYGEAADDIEDGKKDLGEGDYNGVNIKASAAMTEAGD
;
A
#
# COMPACT_ATOMS: atom_id res chain seq x y z
N MET A 1 -4.87 -42.34 50.33
CA MET A 1 -6.22 -42.37 49.71
C MET A 1 -6.63 -40.92 49.51
N ALA A 2 -6.60 -40.40 48.27
CA ALA A 2 -7.12 -39.06 48.03
C ALA A 2 -8.63 -39.09 48.26
N SER A 3 -9.16 -38.16 49.05
CA SER A 3 -10.59 -38.00 49.25
C SER A 3 -11.28 -37.77 47.90
N SER A 4 -12.43 -38.41 47.67
CA SER A 4 -13.26 -38.21 46.47
C SER A 4 -13.56 -36.73 46.22
N SER A 5 -13.67 -35.93 47.29
CA SER A 5 -13.87 -34.49 47.23
C SER A 5 -12.65 -33.74 46.70
N PHE A 6 -11.43 -34.19 47.05
CA PHE A 6 -10.19 -33.56 46.59
C PHE A 6 -9.98 -33.77 45.07
N LEU A 7 -10.30 -34.97 44.57
CA LEU A 7 -10.25 -35.27 43.14
C LEU A 7 -11.29 -34.49 42.33
N ALA A 8 -12.48 -34.25 42.89
CA ALA A 8 -13.52 -33.44 42.26
C ALA A 8 -13.11 -31.96 42.16
N VAL A 9 -12.54 -31.38 43.22
CA VAL A 9 -12.04 -30.00 43.20
C VAL A 9 -10.91 -29.84 42.19
N PHE A 10 -9.98 -30.80 42.13
CA PHE A 10 -8.88 -30.76 41.16
C PHE A 10 -9.37 -30.84 39.70
N ARG A 11 -10.38 -31.66 39.42
CA ARG A 11 -11.04 -31.74 38.09
C ARG A 11 -11.69 -30.41 37.71
N ILE A 12 -12.36 -29.74 38.64
CA ILE A 12 -13.02 -28.44 38.41
C ILE A 12 -11.98 -27.35 38.15
N VAL A 13 -10.90 -27.30 38.94
CA VAL A 13 -9.81 -26.33 38.75
C VAL A 13 -9.16 -26.51 37.38
N LEU A 14 -8.88 -27.75 36.96
CA LEU A 14 -8.35 -28.02 35.63
C LEU A 14 -9.29 -27.55 34.52
N LEU A 15 -10.59 -27.85 34.61
CA LEU A 15 -11.58 -27.40 33.63
C LEU A 15 -11.61 -25.86 33.52
N VAL A 16 -11.62 -25.15 34.65
CA VAL A 16 -11.58 -23.68 34.66
C VAL A 16 -10.31 -23.15 34.00
N LEU A 17 -9.15 -23.77 34.23
CA LEU A 17 -7.90 -23.37 33.57
C LEU A 17 -7.90 -23.64 32.05
N PHE A 18 -8.51 -24.74 31.59
CA PHE A 18 -8.63 -25.06 30.17
C PHE A 18 -9.58 -24.10 29.43
N PHE A 19 -10.69 -23.67 30.04
CA PHE A 19 -11.65 -22.74 29.41
C PHE A 19 -11.18 -21.28 29.42
N ASN A 20 -10.38 -20.85 30.41
CA ASN A 20 -9.87 -19.47 30.47
C ASN A 20 -8.63 -19.22 29.59
N GLY A 21 -8.01 -20.26 29.03
CA GLY A 21 -6.85 -20.14 28.13
C GLY A 21 -7.20 -19.86 26.66
N MET A 22 -8.48 -19.89 26.29
CA MET A 22 -8.94 -19.69 24.92
C MET A 22 -9.24 -18.21 24.66
N VAL A 23 -8.21 -17.36 24.60
CA VAL A 23 -8.38 -16.02 24.03
C VAL A 23 -8.62 -16.21 22.53
N PRO A 24 -9.73 -15.70 21.95
CA PRO A 24 -9.89 -15.72 20.51
C PRO A 24 -8.75 -14.90 19.91
N MET A 25 -7.84 -15.57 19.21
CA MET A 25 -6.84 -14.91 18.37
C MET A 25 -7.63 -14.23 17.25
N HIS A 26 -8.01 -12.97 17.47
CA HIS A 26 -8.68 -12.19 16.44
C HIS A 26 -7.66 -11.98 15.33
N ALA A 27 -7.78 -12.77 14.26
CA ALA A 27 -7.09 -12.46 13.02
C ALA A 27 -7.53 -11.05 12.62
N ALA A 28 -6.57 -10.14 12.45
CA ALA A 28 -6.86 -8.79 12.02
C ALA A 28 -7.68 -8.86 10.73
N SER A 29 -8.80 -8.15 10.69
CA SER A 29 -9.61 -8.08 9.48
C SER A 29 -8.83 -7.36 8.38
N GLN A 30 -9.26 -7.53 7.13
CA GLN A 30 -8.71 -6.74 6.03
C GLN A 30 -8.81 -5.24 6.31
N ASP A 31 -9.97 -4.80 6.82
CA ASP A 31 -10.20 -3.40 7.15
C ASP A 31 -9.23 -2.89 8.23
N ASP A 32 -8.86 -3.72 9.22
CA ASP A 32 -7.88 -3.35 10.26
C ASP A 32 -6.47 -3.13 9.68
N ILE A 33 -6.06 -4.02 8.77
CA ILE A 33 -4.76 -3.93 8.09
C ILE A 33 -4.71 -2.69 7.20
N LEU A 34 -5.74 -2.49 6.37
CA LEU A 34 -5.83 -1.34 5.48
C LEU A 34 -5.91 -0.02 6.26
N SER A 35 -6.68 0.01 7.35
CA SER A 35 -6.77 1.18 8.24
C SER A 35 -5.41 1.54 8.85
N THR A 36 -4.62 0.53 9.25
CA THR A 36 -3.28 0.73 9.79
C THR A 36 -2.32 1.36 8.80
N ILE A 37 -2.44 1.04 7.51
CA ILE A 37 -1.65 1.63 6.43
C ILE A 37 -2.18 3.02 6.08
N CYS A 38 -3.48 3.14 5.78
CA CYS A 38 -4.04 4.34 5.17
C CYS A 38 -4.07 5.55 6.09
N LYS A 39 -4.10 5.37 7.42
CA LYS A 39 -3.96 6.47 8.39
C LYS A 39 -2.60 7.20 8.31
N LYS A 40 -1.59 6.59 7.68
CA LYS A 40 -0.25 7.17 7.49
C LYS A 40 -0.10 7.89 6.15
N THR A 41 -1.14 7.92 5.32
CA THR A 41 -1.11 8.53 3.98
C THR A 41 -1.71 9.94 4.00
N ARG A 42 -1.38 10.76 3.00
CA ARG A 42 -1.92 12.12 2.84
C ARG A 42 -3.44 12.14 2.60
N ASN A 43 -4.00 11.07 2.04
CA ASN A 43 -5.43 10.93 1.78
C ASN A 43 -5.93 9.53 2.20
N PRO A 44 -6.30 9.37 3.49
CA PRO A 44 -6.71 8.07 4.03
C PRO A 44 -7.89 7.43 3.32
N SER A 45 -8.92 8.22 2.96
CA SER A 45 -10.11 7.71 2.27
C SER A 45 -9.79 7.21 0.87
N PHE A 46 -8.97 7.95 0.12
CA PHE A 46 -8.50 7.50 -1.19
C PHE A 46 -7.67 6.22 -1.08
N CYS A 47 -6.69 6.20 -0.17
CA CYS A 47 -5.88 5.00 0.10
C CYS A 47 -6.75 3.78 0.39
N PHE A 48 -7.76 3.93 1.27
CA PHE A 48 -8.60 2.80 1.66
C PHE A 48 -9.36 2.23 0.46
N ASN A 49 -9.96 3.10 -0.36
CA ASN A 49 -10.69 2.67 -1.55
C ASN A 49 -9.77 1.97 -2.57
N VAL A 50 -8.57 2.52 -2.78
CA VAL A 50 -7.56 1.93 -3.66
C VAL A 50 -7.14 0.54 -3.14
N LEU A 51 -6.68 0.43 -1.88
CA LEU A 51 -6.17 -0.83 -1.36
C LEU A 51 -7.28 -1.89 -1.18
N LYS A 52 -8.50 -1.47 -0.86
CA LYS A 52 -9.66 -2.39 -0.80
C LYS A 52 -9.91 -3.07 -2.14
N SER A 53 -9.72 -2.36 -3.26
CA SER A 53 -9.87 -2.92 -4.60
C SER A 53 -8.81 -3.96 -4.97
N ALA A 54 -7.68 -4.03 -4.25
CA ALA A 54 -6.63 -5.02 -4.48
C ALA A 54 -7.03 -6.44 -4.05
N GLY A 55 -8.08 -6.61 -3.24
CA GLY A 55 -8.61 -7.93 -2.85
C GLY A 55 -7.62 -8.78 -2.02
N THR A 56 -6.63 -8.16 -1.38
CA THR A 56 -5.60 -8.85 -0.61
C THR A 56 -5.17 -8.03 0.61
N THR A 57 -4.53 -8.69 1.56
CA THR A 57 -3.89 -8.08 2.74
C THR A 57 -2.38 -8.33 2.78
N ASP A 58 -1.85 -9.08 1.79
CA ASP A 58 -0.42 -9.33 1.66
C ASP A 58 0.30 -8.04 1.24
N LEU A 59 1.28 -7.62 2.04
CA LEU A 59 1.94 -6.33 1.86
C LEU A 59 2.69 -6.23 0.52
N LYS A 60 3.33 -7.31 0.07
CA LYS A 60 4.06 -7.33 -1.20
C LYS A 60 3.09 -7.21 -2.38
N ARG A 61 1.96 -7.90 -2.34
CA ARG A 61 0.89 -7.78 -3.34
C ARG A 61 0.23 -6.41 -3.33
N LEU A 62 -0.01 -5.82 -2.15
CA LEU A 62 -0.51 -4.45 -2.04
C LEU A 62 0.47 -3.44 -2.66
N ALA A 63 1.77 -3.55 -2.35
CA ALA A 63 2.80 -2.70 -2.93
C ALA A 63 2.87 -2.84 -4.47
N THR A 64 2.85 -4.08 -4.96
CA THR A 64 2.82 -4.38 -6.41
C THR A 64 1.61 -3.74 -7.08
N PHE A 65 0.43 -3.90 -6.49
CA PHE A 65 -0.81 -3.30 -6.98
C PHE A 65 -0.71 -1.78 -7.05
N THR A 66 -0.22 -1.12 -5.99
CA THR A 66 -0.11 0.34 -5.98
C THR A 66 0.95 0.88 -6.94
N LEU A 67 2.08 0.20 -7.11
CA LEU A 67 3.11 0.59 -8.08
C LEU A 67 2.58 0.49 -9.51
N ASN A 68 1.89 -0.60 -9.85
CA ASN A 68 1.27 -0.75 -11.17
C ASN A 68 0.20 0.32 -11.43
N LEU A 69 -0.67 0.57 -10.43
CA LEU A 69 -1.68 1.63 -10.54
C LEU A 69 -1.05 3.01 -10.74
N ALA A 70 0.02 3.32 -10.01
CA ALA A 70 0.75 4.57 -10.15
C ALA A 70 1.39 4.69 -11.55
N HIS A 71 2.07 3.64 -12.02
CA HIS A 71 2.67 3.60 -13.35
C HIS A 71 1.64 3.85 -14.45
N ASP A 72 0.48 3.17 -14.41
CA ASP A 72 -0.60 3.36 -15.38
C ASP A 72 -1.12 4.81 -15.38
N LYS A 73 -1.21 5.43 -14.20
CA LYS A 73 -1.67 6.83 -14.07
C LYS A 73 -0.64 7.84 -14.53
N VAL A 74 0.63 7.60 -14.25
CA VAL A 74 1.73 8.43 -14.76
C VAL A 74 1.79 8.35 -16.29
N ALA A 75 1.70 7.14 -16.87
CA ALA A 75 1.68 6.96 -18.33
C ALA A 75 0.48 7.67 -18.99
N GLN A 76 -0.73 7.55 -18.41
CA GLN A 76 -1.93 8.25 -18.88
C GLN A 76 -1.74 9.77 -18.81
N THR A 77 -1.18 10.28 -17.72
CA THR A 77 -0.99 11.72 -17.50
C THR A 77 0.10 12.28 -18.41
N ARG A 78 1.19 11.55 -18.63
CA ARG A 78 2.22 11.90 -19.61
C ARG A 78 1.64 12.05 -21.02
N ALA A 79 0.82 11.08 -21.45
CA ALA A 79 0.16 11.13 -22.75
C ALA A 79 -0.80 12.32 -22.87
N LEU A 80 -1.51 12.66 -21.77
CA LEU A 80 -2.33 13.87 -21.71
C LEU A 80 -1.48 15.14 -21.84
N ALA A 81 -0.39 15.26 -21.09
CA ALA A 81 0.52 16.40 -21.15
C ALA A 81 1.11 16.57 -22.57
N GLN A 82 1.51 15.48 -23.22
CA GLN A 82 1.97 15.48 -24.61
C GLN A 82 0.89 16.01 -25.57
N SER A 83 -0.35 15.55 -25.41
CA SER A 83 -1.50 16.01 -26.20
C SER A 83 -1.76 17.50 -26.00
N LEU A 84 -1.69 17.98 -24.76
CA LEU A 84 -1.87 19.39 -24.42
C LEU A 84 -0.75 20.27 -24.98
N ALA A 85 0.51 19.85 -24.85
CA ALA A 85 1.67 20.54 -25.44
C ALA A 85 1.54 20.70 -26.96
N SER A 86 1.04 19.67 -27.65
CA SER A 86 0.86 19.72 -29.11
C SER A 86 -0.22 20.70 -29.58
N LYS A 87 -1.19 21.02 -28.70
CA LYS A 87 -2.35 21.88 -28.99
C LYS A 87 -2.19 23.31 -28.45
N ALA A 88 -1.20 23.55 -27.60
CA ALA A 88 -0.98 24.85 -26.98
C ALA A 88 -0.39 25.84 -27.99
N SER A 89 -1.10 26.97 -28.20
CA SER A 89 -0.61 28.09 -29.01
C SER A 89 0.28 29.05 -28.22
N ASP A 90 0.06 29.17 -26.91
CA ASP A 90 0.90 29.99 -26.03
C ASP A 90 2.25 29.28 -25.78
N PRO A 91 3.40 29.90 -26.12
CA PRO A 91 4.70 29.26 -26.00
C PRO A 91 5.05 28.86 -24.57
N LYS A 92 4.67 29.67 -23.57
CA LYS A 92 4.97 29.40 -22.16
C LYS A 92 4.14 28.23 -21.63
N LEU A 93 2.88 28.13 -22.06
CA LEU A 93 2.01 27.00 -21.73
C LEU A 93 2.52 25.71 -22.38
N LYS A 94 3.00 25.79 -23.63
CA LYS A 94 3.60 24.65 -24.32
C LYS A 94 4.85 24.14 -23.59
N GLU A 95 5.72 25.05 -23.15
CA GLU A 95 6.92 24.71 -22.36
C GLU A 95 6.53 24.02 -21.05
N ARG A 96 5.55 24.55 -20.31
CA ARG A 96 5.06 23.92 -19.07
C ARG A 96 4.57 22.49 -19.29
N TYR A 97 3.80 22.24 -20.34
CA TYR A 97 3.36 20.88 -20.65
C TYR A 97 4.51 19.98 -21.08
N ALA A 98 5.54 20.51 -21.76
CA ALA A 98 6.74 19.75 -22.09
C ALA A 98 7.51 19.34 -20.83
N THR A 99 7.67 20.24 -19.85
CA THR A 99 8.22 19.89 -18.53
C THR A 99 7.40 18.78 -17.86
N CYS A 100 6.07 18.88 -17.86
CA CYS A 100 5.25 17.78 -17.33
C CYS A 100 5.49 16.45 -18.06
N VAL A 101 5.68 16.46 -19.39
CA VAL A 101 5.99 15.22 -20.15
C VAL A 101 7.30 14.60 -19.70
N GLU A 102 8.32 15.43 -19.42
CA GLU A 102 9.62 15.00 -18.92
C GLU A 102 9.49 14.44 -17.50
N GLN A 103 8.90 15.19 -16.56
CA GLN A 103 8.70 14.76 -15.17
C GLN A 103 7.87 13.48 -15.06
N TYR A 104 6.76 13.36 -15.81
CA TYR A 104 6.00 12.10 -15.83
C TYR A 104 6.72 10.98 -16.60
N GLY A 105 7.76 11.28 -17.39
CA GLY A 105 8.67 10.29 -17.92
C GLY A 105 9.56 9.72 -16.82
N GLU A 106 10.22 10.60 -16.08
CA GLU A 106 11.08 10.24 -14.94
C GLU A 106 10.30 9.45 -13.88
N ALA A 107 9.08 9.90 -13.56
CA ALA A 107 8.21 9.20 -12.60
C ALA A 107 7.85 7.78 -13.05
N ALA A 108 7.71 7.55 -14.35
CA ALA A 108 7.44 6.22 -14.87
C ALA A 108 8.67 5.31 -14.69
N ASP A 109 9.84 5.83 -15.03
CA ASP A 109 11.11 5.11 -14.93
C ASP A 109 11.43 4.75 -13.47
N ASP A 110 11.24 5.70 -12.54
CA ASP A 110 11.43 5.45 -11.12
C ASP A 110 10.42 4.45 -10.55
N ILE A 111 9.16 4.46 -11.00
CA ILE A 111 8.20 3.42 -10.58
C ILE A 111 8.61 2.04 -11.11
N GLU A 112 9.14 1.93 -12.32
CA GLU A 112 9.66 0.64 -12.84
C GLU A 112 10.88 0.15 -12.05
N ASP A 113 11.81 1.04 -11.71
CA ASP A 113 12.92 0.70 -10.80
C ASP A 113 12.39 0.24 -9.44
N GLY A 114 11.40 0.94 -8.86
CA GLY A 114 10.75 0.53 -7.62
C GLY A 114 10.07 -0.84 -7.70
N LYS A 115 9.52 -1.22 -8.86
CA LYS A 115 8.97 -2.57 -9.08
C LYS A 115 10.07 -3.63 -9.09
N LYS A 116 11.24 -3.33 -9.67
CA LYS A 116 12.41 -4.22 -9.65
C LYS A 116 12.92 -4.40 -8.22
N ASP A 117 13.10 -3.32 -7.48
CA ASP A 117 13.53 -3.34 -6.07
C ASP A 117 12.58 -4.19 -5.21
N LEU A 118 11.27 -4.06 -5.42
CA LEU A 118 10.26 -4.89 -4.75
C LEU A 118 10.39 -6.39 -5.10
N GLY A 119 10.74 -6.68 -6.34
CA GLY A 119 11.05 -8.03 -6.82
C GLY A 119 12.20 -8.66 -6.03
N GLU A 120 13.27 -7.89 -5.85
CA GLU A 120 14.50 -8.26 -5.13
C GLU A 120 14.35 -8.23 -3.60
N GLY A 121 13.29 -7.58 -3.09
CA GLY A 121 13.04 -7.41 -1.66
C GLY A 121 13.76 -6.21 -1.05
N ASP A 122 14.28 -5.29 -1.87
CA ASP A 122 14.85 -4.03 -1.41
C ASP A 122 13.74 -2.99 -1.14
N TYR A 123 13.15 -3.08 0.05
CA TYR A 123 12.08 -2.15 0.45
C TYR A 123 12.57 -0.71 0.64
N ASN A 124 13.87 -0.49 0.86
CA ASN A 124 14.43 0.85 0.96
C ASN A 124 14.55 1.48 -0.44
N GLY A 125 15.00 0.71 -1.43
CA GLY A 125 14.96 1.08 -2.85
C GLY A 125 13.55 1.47 -3.30
N VAL A 126 12.55 0.63 -3.00
CA VAL A 126 11.12 0.93 -3.24
C VAL A 126 10.71 2.28 -2.63
N ASN A 127 11.12 2.56 -1.38
CA ASN A 127 10.78 3.81 -0.71
C ASN A 127 11.41 5.03 -1.39
N ILE A 128 12.69 4.94 -1.76
CA ILE A 128 13.41 6.01 -2.45
C ILE A 128 12.74 6.29 -3.80
N LYS A 129 12.53 5.25 -4.61
CA LYS A 129 11.96 5.35 -5.95
C LYS A 129 10.52 5.84 -5.96
N ALA A 130 9.67 5.33 -5.07
CA ALA A 130 8.31 5.85 -4.93
C ALA A 130 8.28 7.31 -4.44
N SER A 131 9.28 7.75 -3.67
CA SER A 131 9.36 9.14 -3.20
C SER A 131 9.81 10.09 -4.30
N ALA A 132 10.75 9.68 -5.15
CA ALA A 132 11.18 10.47 -6.30
C ALA A 132 10.04 10.63 -7.31
N ALA A 133 9.33 9.55 -7.66
CA ALA A 133 8.13 9.63 -8.49
C ALA A 133 7.03 10.55 -7.93
N MET A 134 6.88 10.64 -6.60
CA MET A 134 5.97 11.59 -5.97
C MET A 134 6.42 13.05 -6.09
N THR A 135 7.74 13.31 -6.05
CA THR A 135 8.31 14.64 -6.27
C THR A 135 8.10 15.06 -7.72
N GLU A 136 8.44 14.21 -8.67
CA GLU A 136 8.30 14.49 -10.10
C GLU A 136 6.84 14.73 -10.51
N ALA A 137 5.89 13.98 -9.94
CA ALA A 137 4.47 14.24 -10.17
C ALA A 137 3.95 15.54 -9.52
N GLY A 138 4.70 16.10 -8.57
CA GLY A 138 4.35 17.32 -7.85
C GLY A 138 4.99 18.60 -8.40
N ASP A 139 6.03 18.48 -9.21
CA ASP A 139 6.77 19.59 -9.85
C ASP A 139 6.07 20.08 -11.14
#